data_AF-A0A090VFT1-F1
#
_entry.id   AF-A0A090VFT1-F1
#
_cell.length_a   1.000
_cell.length_b   1.000
_cell.length_c   1.000
_cell.angle_alpha   90.00
_cell.angle_beta   90.00
_cell.angle_gamma   90.00
#
_symmetry.space_group_name_H-M   'P 1'
#
loop_
_entity.id
_entity.type
_entity.pdbx_description
1 polymer ?
#
loop_
_entity_poly.entity_id
_entity_poly.type
_entity_poly.pdbx_seq_one_letter_code
_entity_poly.pdbx_strand_id
1 'polypeptide(L)'
;MQQVTINFSILFILLFSVISCNKPAEKASSDKKTKNEVLVLGTIHGGHLTDSVYNIDYLQKLITEINPDYILTEIPPKAFKTAMDGFKRDDSISEPRTMRFPEYVDVIFPLSKKMKFEIIPTAGWTKYMAAQRGAKLRAIRQDTSRADDWAEYVKGNKFSDSLYLASGKVNNPYFIHTNEYDSIQDIGLQTYNTLFNDELGLGGWENINIAHYWNIEKALEKHRYQGKRILITYGAGHKGWFLKELRKRDDIELLEMKPFLDAIE
;
A
#
# COMPACT_ATOMS: atom_id res chain seq x y z
N MET A 1 71.66 81.01 15.92
CA MET A 1 70.84 80.21 16.86
C MET A 1 69.38 80.62 16.67
N GLN A 2 68.45 79.67 16.86
CA GLN A 2 66.98 79.73 16.66
C GLN A 2 66.56 79.42 15.21
N GLN A 3 66.31 78.14 14.90
CA GLN A 3 65.11 77.30 15.12
C GLN A 3 64.16 77.38 13.92
N VAL A 4 64.25 76.35 13.09
CA VAL A 4 63.41 76.08 11.91
C VAL A 4 62.19 75.30 12.37
N THR A 5 61.00 75.84 12.13
CA THR A 5 59.70 75.17 12.32
C THR A 5 59.38 74.32 11.08
N ILE A 6 59.29 73.00 11.24
CA ILE A 6 58.78 72.07 10.22
C ILE A 6 57.33 71.75 10.56
N ASN A 7 56.42 72.15 9.66
CA ASN A 7 55.00 71.83 9.71
C ASN A 7 54.77 70.36 9.32
N PHE A 8 54.27 69.55 10.25
CA PHE A 8 53.79 68.20 9.99
C PHE A 8 52.38 68.28 9.38
N SER A 9 52.28 67.98 8.09
CA SER A 9 51.00 67.82 7.40
C SER A 9 50.41 66.43 7.72
N ILE A 10 49.23 66.42 8.34
CA ILE A 10 48.45 65.20 8.61
C ILE A 10 47.79 64.78 7.30
N LEU A 11 48.30 63.73 6.67
CA LEU A 11 47.69 63.06 5.53
C LEU A 11 46.79 61.92 6.04
N PHE A 12 45.49 62.17 6.13
CA PHE A 12 44.47 61.15 6.36
C PHE A 12 44.32 60.30 5.08
N ILE A 13 44.95 59.13 5.04
CA ILE A 13 44.70 58.12 4.00
C ILE A 13 43.43 57.36 4.39
N LEU A 14 42.33 57.69 3.72
CA LEU A 14 41.09 56.91 3.69
C LEU A 14 41.36 55.59 2.93
N LEU A 15 41.58 54.51 3.68
CA LEU A 15 41.57 53.16 3.14
C LEU A 15 40.11 52.77 2.84
N PHE A 16 39.66 52.97 1.60
CA PHE A 16 38.43 52.37 1.11
C PHE A 16 38.63 50.85 1.02
N SER A 17 38.17 50.14 2.05
CA SER A 17 37.98 48.69 2.00
C SER A 17 36.88 48.38 0.98
N VAL A 18 37.27 47.96 -0.21
CA VAL A 18 36.39 47.27 -1.16
C VAL A 18 35.98 45.94 -0.51
N ILE A 19 34.92 45.98 0.29
CA ILE A 19 34.16 44.79 0.66
C ILE A 19 33.39 44.39 -0.60
N SER A 20 34.05 43.56 -1.41
CA SER A 20 33.37 42.80 -2.45
C SER A 20 32.29 41.97 -1.78
N CYS A 21 31.04 42.39 -1.91
CA CYS A 21 29.88 41.57 -1.60
C CYS A 21 29.85 40.41 -2.60
N ASN A 22 30.65 39.38 -2.34
CA ASN A 22 30.37 38.04 -2.83
C ASN A 22 29.05 37.62 -2.20
N LYS A 23 27.94 37.92 -2.87
CA LYS A 23 26.68 37.20 -2.64
C LYS A 23 27.04 35.71 -2.79
N PRO A 24 26.84 34.88 -1.75
CA PRO A 24 26.88 33.45 -1.95
C PRO A 24 25.88 33.17 -3.05
N ALA A 25 26.33 32.56 -4.16
CA ALA A 25 25.41 31.96 -5.09
C ALA A 25 24.56 31.00 -4.26
N GLU A 26 23.28 31.33 -4.09
CA GLU A 26 22.30 30.35 -3.64
C GLU A 26 22.45 29.16 -4.59
N LYS A 27 23.05 28.08 -4.09
CA LYS A 27 22.89 26.76 -4.67
C LYS A 27 21.40 26.42 -4.54
N ALA A 28 20.59 26.95 -5.42
CA ALA A 28 19.30 26.39 -5.76
C ALA A 28 19.56 25.10 -6.56
N SER A 29 20.12 24.10 -5.91
CA SER A 29 19.86 22.70 -6.26
C SER A 29 19.10 22.11 -5.08
N SER A 30 17.86 22.54 -4.90
CA SER A 30 16.88 21.60 -4.36
C SER A 30 16.78 20.51 -5.42
N ASP A 31 17.53 19.42 -5.27
CA ASP A 31 17.21 18.17 -5.95
C ASP A 31 15.75 17.89 -5.59
N LYS A 32 14.84 18.27 -6.48
CA LYS A 32 13.41 18.09 -6.27
C LYS A 32 13.19 16.59 -6.36
N LYS A 33 13.25 15.94 -5.19
CA LYS A 33 13.09 14.50 -5.05
C LYS A 33 11.78 14.10 -5.73
N THR A 34 11.86 13.29 -6.78
CA THR A 34 10.70 12.89 -7.55
C THR A 34 9.93 11.83 -6.77
N LYS A 35 8.75 12.19 -6.27
CA LYS A 35 7.89 11.25 -5.52
C LYS A 35 7.50 10.07 -6.40
N ASN A 36 7.29 8.92 -5.77
CA ASN A 36 6.70 7.77 -6.45
C ASN A 36 5.19 7.95 -6.54
N GLU A 37 4.60 7.52 -7.63
CA GLU A 37 3.16 7.37 -7.76
C GLU A 37 2.74 6.03 -7.11
N VAL A 38 1.73 6.05 -6.26
CA VAL A 38 1.24 4.85 -5.55
C VAL A 38 -0.24 4.68 -5.80
N LEU A 39 -0.66 3.45 -6.13
CA LEU A 39 -2.06 3.04 -6.23
C LEU A 39 -2.35 1.87 -5.30
N VAL A 40 -3.58 1.77 -4.82
CA VAL A 40 -4.10 0.59 -4.11
C VAL A 40 -5.26 0.00 -4.90
N LEU A 41 -5.05 -1.20 -5.44
CA LEU A 41 -6.03 -2.00 -6.15
C LEU A 41 -6.64 -3.04 -5.21
N GLY A 42 -7.93 -2.89 -4.93
CA GLY A 42 -8.73 -3.85 -4.20
C GLY A 42 -9.20 -4.99 -5.10
N THR A 43 -8.87 -6.24 -4.73
CA THR A 43 -9.26 -7.46 -5.44
C THR A 43 -10.39 -8.19 -4.71
N ILE A 44 -11.14 -9.03 -5.43
CA ILE A 44 -12.21 -9.88 -4.89
C ILE A 44 -11.80 -11.36 -4.79
N HIS A 45 -10.51 -11.65 -4.87
CA HIS A 45 -9.92 -12.99 -4.81
C HIS A 45 -10.60 -13.96 -5.81
N GLY A 46 -11.05 -15.13 -5.33
CA GLY A 46 -11.77 -16.11 -6.13
C GLY A 46 -13.01 -15.57 -6.86
N GLY A 47 -13.56 -14.43 -6.43
CA GLY A 47 -14.65 -13.75 -7.14
C GLY A 47 -14.31 -13.37 -8.59
N HIS A 48 -13.03 -13.12 -8.91
CA HIS A 48 -12.60 -12.80 -10.28
C HIS A 48 -12.84 -13.94 -11.28
N LEU A 49 -13.00 -15.18 -10.81
CA LEU A 49 -13.29 -16.34 -11.66
C LEU A 49 -14.77 -16.44 -12.05
N THR A 50 -15.66 -15.79 -11.29
CA THR A 50 -17.12 -15.95 -11.47
C THR A 50 -17.84 -14.64 -11.75
N ASP A 51 -17.22 -13.48 -11.45
CA ASP A 51 -17.82 -12.19 -11.74
C ASP A 51 -17.86 -11.94 -13.25
N SER A 52 -18.96 -11.39 -13.75
CA SER A 52 -19.12 -11.12 -15.19
C SER A 52 -18.40 -9.86 -15.64
N VAL A 53 -18.10 -8.94 -14.73
CA VAL A 53 -17.50 -7.63 -15.04
C VAL A 53 -16.07 -7.56 -14.51
N TYR A 54 -15.89 -7.67 -13.19
CA TYR A 54 -14.58 -7.54 -12.55
C TYR A 54 -13.83 -8.88 -12.54
N ASN A 55 -13.58 -9.41 -13.73
CA ASN A 55 -12.97 -10.71 -13.97
C ASN A 55 -11.46 -10.62 -14.27
N ILE A 56 -10.86 -11.75 -14.64
CA ILE A 56 -9.44 -11.88 -14.98
C ILE A 56 -9.04 -10.97 -16.14
N ASP A 57 -9.85 -10.91 -17.21
CA ASP A 57 -9.55 -10.06 -18.37
C ASP A 57 -9.60 -8.58 -17.99
N TYR A 58 -10.56 -8.19 -17.15
CA TYR A 58 -10.67 -6.82 -16.63
C TYR A 58 -9.43 -6.45 -15.83
N LEU A 59 -8.99 -7.30 -14.90
CA LEU A 59 -7.76 -7.09 -14.14
C LEU A 59 -6.53 -6.99 -15.05
N GLN A 60 -6.45 -7.83 -16.07
CA GLN A 60 -5.32 -7.80 -17.00
C GLN A 60 -5.25 -6.47 -17.75
N LYS A 61 -6.39 -5.98 -18.27
CA LYS A 61 -6.49 -4.67 -18.93
C LYS A 61 -6.12 -3.55 -17.96
N LEU A 62 -6.69 -3.56 -16.76
CA LEU A 62 -6.46 -2.52 -15.76
C LEU A 62 -4.99 -2.43 -15.35
N ILE A 63 -4.34 -3.56 -15.04
CA ILE A 63 -2.93 -3.57 -14.65
C ILE A 63 -2.04 -3.14 -15.82
N THR A 64 -2.40 -3.51 -17.06
CA THR A 64 -1.69 -3.07 -18.26
C THR A 64 -1.78 -1.55 -18.41
N GLU A 65 -2.97 -0.97 -18.22
CA GLU A 65 -3.20 0.48 -18.29
C GLU A 65 -2.49 1.23 -17.16
N ILE A 66 -2.51 0.70 -15.94
CA ILE A 66 -1.75 1.26 -14.82
C ILE A 66 -0.25 1.29 -15.16
N ASN A 67 0.27 0.30 -15.87
CA ASN A 67 1.67 0.20 -16.28
C ASN A 67 2.66 0.44 -15.10
N PRO A 68 2.61 -0.38 -14.03
CA PRO A 68 3.45 -0.19 -12.86
C PRO A 68 4.91 -0.57 -13.13
N ASP A 69 5.83 0.01 -12.36
CA ASP A 69 7.22 -0.46 -12.21
C ASP A 69 7.34 -1.56 -11.13
N TYR A 70 6.49 -1.47 -10.10
CA TYR A 70 6.48 -2.41 -8.97
C TYR A 70 5.05 -2.83 -8.65
N ILE A 71 4.85 -4.12 -8.40
CA ILE A 71 3.57 -4.64 -7.88
C ILE A 71 3.81 -5.28 -6.52
N LEU A 72 3.26 -4.67 -5.48
CA LEU A 72 3.26 -5.19 -4.11
C LEU A 72 2.05 -6.12 -3.95
N THR A 73 2.29 -7.37 -3.57
CA THR A 73 1.24 -8.41 -3.56
C THR A 73 0.91 -8.93 -2.18
N GLU A 74 -0.32 -9.42 -1.99
CA GLU A 74 -0.78 -10.21 -0.83
C GLU A 74 -0.23 -11.65 -0.87
N ILE A 75 1.01 -11.82 -1.34
CA ILE A 75 1.73 -13.09 -1.27
C ILE A 75 2.75 -13.01 -0.13
N PRO A 76 2.77 -13.98 0.80
CA PRO A 76 3.80 -14.03 1.83
C PRO A 76 5.19 -14.23 1.21
N PRO A 77 6.25 -13.54 1.66
CA PRO A 77 7.59 -13.64 1.07
C PRO A 77 8.10 -15.09 0.92
N LYS A 78 7.84 -15.95 1.92
CA LYS A 78 8.21 -17.37 1.87
C LYS A 78 7.44 -18.14 0.79
N ALA A 79 6.15 -17.87 0.63
CA ALA A 79 5.31 -18.50 -0.39
C ALA A 79 5.69 -18.02 -1.80
N PHE A 80 5.97 -16.72 -1.94
CA PHE A 80 6.36 -16.13 -3.21
C PHE A 80 7.59 -16.79 -3.82
N LYS A 81 8.62 -17.07 -3.01
CA LYS A 81 9.82 -17.75 -3.52
C LYS A 81 9.46 -19.08 -4.20
N THR A 82 8.68 -19.92 -3.51
CA THR A 82 8.25 -21.23 -4.06
C THR A 82 7.36 -21.06 -5.29
N ALA A 83 6.42 -20.11 -5.26
CA ALA A 83 5.55 -19.81 -6.38
C ALA A 83 6.33 -19.35 -7.63
N MET A 84 7.28 -18.42 -7.46
CA MET A 84 8.12 -17.89 -8.52
C MET A 84 9.08 -18.93 -9.09
N ASP A 85 9.69 -19.77 -8.24
CA ASP A 85 10.54 -20.86 -8.69
C ASP A 85 9.74 -21.88 -9.52
N GLY A 86 8.50 -22.19 -9.12
CA GLY A 86 7.58 -23.03 -9.89
C GLY A 86 7.18 -22.39 -11.22
N PHE A 87 6.79 -21.11 -11.20
CA PHE A 87 6.38 -20.38 -12.40
C PHE A 87 7.49 -20.33 -13.46
N LYS A 88 8.72 -20.07 -13.04
CA LYS A 88 9.87 -20.05 -13.95
C LYS A 88 10.17 -21.42 -14.56
N ARG A 89 9.89 -22.50 -13.84
CA ARG A 89 10.17 -23.87 -14.26
C ARG A 89 9.05 -24.42 -15.17
N ASP A 90 7.80 -24.23 -14.77
CA ASP A 90 6.65 -24.98 -15.30
C ASP A 90 5.56 -24.08 -15.92
N ASP A 91 5.76 -22.75 -15.95
CA ASP A 91 4.74 -21.77 -16.31
C ASP A 91 3.42 -21.90 -15.53
N SER A 92 3.51 -22.42 -14.31
CA SER A 92 2.35 -22.67 -13.45
C SER A 92 2.69 -22.43 -11.98
N ILE A 93 1.66 -22.13 -11.19
CA ILE A 93 1.77 -21.93 -9.74
C ILE A 93 1.18 -23.15 -9.04
N SER A 94 2.03 -23.90 -8.33
CA SER A 94 1.62 -25.03 -7.48
C SER A 94 1.73 -24.72 -5.98
N GLU A 95 2.19 -23.52 -5.61
CA GLU A 95 2.30 -23.13 -4.21
C GLU A 95 0.89 -22.94 -3.59
N PRO A 96 0.52 -23.73 -2.56
CA PRO A 96 -0.87 -23.83 -2.12
C PRO A 96 -1.55 -22.55 -1.66
N ARG A 97 -0.80 -21.58 -1.11
CA ARG A 97 -1.39 -20.30 -0.67
C ARG A 97 -1.66 -19.40 -1.86
N THR A 98 -0.69 -19.28 -2.76
CA THR A 98 -0.73 -18.40 -3.93
C THR A 98 -1.78 -18.87 -4.93
N MET A 99 -1.96 -20.18 -5.09
CA MET A 99 -3.01 -20.78 -5.95
C MET A 99 -4.45 -20.33 -5.63
N ARG A 100 -4.69 -19.78 -4.44
CA ARG A 100 -6.03 -19.32 -4.03
C ARG A 100 -6.40 -17.94 -4.57
N PHE A 101 -5.46 -17.28 -5.23
CA PHE A 101 -5.57 -15.90 -5.67
C PHE A 101 -5.43 -15.82 -7.19
N PRO A 102 -6.54 -15.91 -7.92
CA PRO A 102 -6.51 -15.85 -9.38
C PRO A 102 -5.94 -14.52 -9.91
N GLU A 103 -6.07 -13.42 -9.15
CA GLU A 103 -5.41 -12.14 -9.48
C GLU A 103 -3.88 -12.25 -9.56
N TYR A 104 -3.29 -13.22 -8.87
CA TYR A 104 -1.85 -13.50 -8.97
C TYR A 104 -1.57 -14.55 -10.02
N VAL A 105 -2.22 -15.72 -9.90
CA VAL A 105 -1.96 -16.89 -10.74
C VAL A 105 -2.22 -16.61 -12.21
N ASP A 106 -3.35 -15.99 -12.52
CA ASP A 106 -3.86 -15.86 -13.89
C ASP A 106 -3.56 -14.48 -14.48
N VAL A 107 -3.17 -13.50 -13.66
CA VAL A 107 -2.91 -12.12 -14.10
C VAL A 107 -1.48 -11.68 -13.84
N ILE A 108 -1.08 -11.45 -12.58
CA ILE A 108 0.21 -10.81 -12.27
C ILE A 108 1.43 -11.65 -12.70
N PHE A 109 1.43 -12.97 -12.42
CA PHE A 109 2.53 -13.82 -12.85
C PHE A 109 2.64 -13.87 -14.40
N PRO A 110 1.57 -14.16 -15.16
CA PRO A 110 1.59 -14.08 -16.63
C PRO A 110 2.01 -12.71 -17.18
N LEU A 111 1.50 -11.60 -16.61
CA LEU A 111 1.86 -10.25 -17.03
C LEU A 111 3.33 -9.93 -16.78
N SER A 112 3.97 -10.52 -15.76
CA SER A 112 5.40 -10.31 -15.49
C SER A 112 6.32 -10.81 -16.61
N LYS A 113 5.82 -11.66 -17.51
CA LYS A 113 6.56 -12.08 -18.72
C LYS A 113 6.48 -11.06 -19.86
N LYS A 114 5.44 -10.21 -19.85
CA LYS A 114 5.11 -9.27 -20.93
C LYS A 114 5.49 -7.83 -20.56
N MET A 115 5.42 -7.50 -19.28
CA MET A 115 5.65 -6.16 -18.73
C MET A 115 6.90 -6.15 -17.86
N LYS A 116 7.53 -4.97 -17.73
CA LYS A 116 8.81 -4.81 -17.02
C LYS A 116 8.64 -4.36 -15.57
N PHE A 117 7.72 -4.97 -14.83
CA PHE A 117 7.56 -4.71 -13.39
C PHE A 117 8.26 -5.76 -12.53
N GLU A 118 8.64 -5.38 -11.31
CA GLU A 118 9.07 -6.30 -10.25
C GLU A 118 7.90 -6.64 -9.32
N ILE A 119 7.70 -7.93 -9.03
CA ILE A 119 6.74 -8.38 -8.04
C ILE A 119 7.41 -8.39 -6.66
N ILE A 120 6.84 -7.66 -5.71
CA ILE A 120 7.33 -7.57 -4.33
C ILE A 120 6.29 -8.22 -3.40
N PRO A 121 6.59 -9.37 -2.78
CA PRO A 121 5.66 -10.01 -1.85
C PRO A 121 5.62 -9.26 -0.52
N THR A 122 4.45 -8.83 -0.08
CA THR A 122 4.30 -7.99 1.12
C THR A 122 3.38 -8.57 2.19
N ALA A 123 2.79 -9.76 1.97
CA ALA A 123 1.87 -10.26 2.98
C ALA A 123 2.57 -10.63 4.30
N GLY A 124 2.15 -10.04 5.41
CA GLY A 124 2.56 -10.41 6.77
C GLY A 124 1.98 -11.74 7.26
N TRP A 125 1.11 -12.35 6.46
CA TRP A 125 0.42 -13.59 6.79
C TRP A 125 1.37 -14.79 6.87
N THR A 126 1.12 -15.69 7.83
CA THR A 126 1.78 -17.01 7.87
C THR A 126 0.76 -18.12 8.14
N LYS A 127 1.10 -19.35 7.74
CA LYS A 127 0.28 -20.55 8.02
C LYS A 127 0.08 -20.76 9.53
N TYR A 128 1.12 -20.52 10.32
CA TYR A 128 1.05 -20.63 11.78
C TYR A 128 0.05 -19.62 12.35
N MET A 129 0.15 -18.36 11.95
CA MET A 129 -0.79 -17.30 12.36
C MET A 129 -2.24 -17.67 12.02
N ALA A 130 -2.50 -18.16 10.80
CA ALA A 130 -3.83 -18.59 10.39
C ALA A 130 -4.38 -19.75 11.25
N ALA A 131 -3.52 -20.73 11.57
CA ALA A 131 -3.90 -21.86 12.41
C ALA A 131 -4.24 -21.41 13.84
N GLN A 132 -3.41 -20.54 14.43
CA GLN A 132 -3.63 -19.97 15.76
C GLN A 132 -4.91 -19.12 15.81
N ARG A 133 -5.09 -18.20 14.85
CA ARG A 133 -6.32 -17.40 14.72
C ARG A 133 -7.56 -18.28 14.63
N GLY A 134 -7.51 -19.30 13.78
CA GLY A 134 -8.62 -20.23 13.59
C GLY A 134 -8.96 -21.04 14.85
N ALA A 135 -7.95 -21.47 15.61
CA ALA A 135 -8.16 -22.18 16.87
C ALA A 135 -8.82 -21.28 17.93
N LYS A 136 -8.33 -20.05 18.09
CA LYS A 136 -8.88 -19.08 19.04
C LYS A 136 -10.32 -18.67 18.70
N LEU A 137 -10.61 -18.36 17.43
CA LEU A 137 -11.99 -18.06 17.01
C LEU A 137 -12.95 -19.23 17.24
N ARG A 138 -12.50 -20.47 17.06
CA ARG A 138 -13.32 -21.65 17.41
C ARG A 138 -13.57 -21.76 18.91
N ALA A 139 -12.56 -21.49 19.73
CA ALA A 139 -12.70 -21.48 21.18
C ALA A 139 -13.68 -20.40 21.64
N ILE A 140 -13.52 -19.16 21.16
CA ILE A 140 -14.44 -18.04 21.45
C ILE A 140 -15.87 -18.40 21.07
N ARG A 141 -16.08 -18.95 19.87
CA ARG A 141 -17.41 -19.37 19.41
C ARG A 141 -18.07 -20.43 20.32
N GLN A 142 -17.28 -21.29 20.96
CA GLN A 142 -17.75 -22.38 21.81
C GLN A 142 -17.92 -21.98 23.27
N ASP A 143 -17.36 -20.83 23.67
CA ASP A 143 -17.43 -20.32 25.03
C ASP A 143 -18.77 -19.60 25.27
N THR A 144 -19.61 -20.20 26.12
CA THR A 144 -20.93 -19.64 26.46
C THR A 144 -20.84 -18.30 27.19
N SER A 145 -19.73 -18.00 27.86
CA SER A 145 -19.50 -16.70 28.50
C SER A 145 -19.23 -15.58 27.48
N ARG A 146 -18.90 -15.94 26.23
CA ARG A 146 -18.63 -15.03 25.11
C ARG A 146 -19.76 -15.03 24.07
N ALA A 147 -20.93 -15.55 24.42
CA ALA A 147 -22.05 -15.68 23.49
C ALA A 147 -22.51 -14.33 22.91
N ASP A 148 -22.53 -13.28 23.74
CA ASP A 148 -22.93 -11.93 23.33
C ASP A 148 -21.92 -11.31 22.37
N ASP A 149 -20.61 -11.40 22.67
CA ASP A 149 -19.54 -10.95 21.77
C ASP A 149 -19.62 -11.66 20.41
N TRP A 150 -19.83 -12.98 20.42
CA TRP A 150 -19.95 -13.74 19.18
C TRP A 150 -21.21 -13.33 18.39
N ALA A 151 -22.33 -13.09 19.07
CA ALA A 151 -23.55 -12.61 18.44
C ALA A 151 -23.38 -11.20 17.85
N GLU A 152 -22.69 -10.31 18.54
CA GLU A 152 -22.36 -8.96 18.07
C GLU A 152 -21.47 -9.02 16.81
N TYR A 153 -20.41 -9.82 16.83
CA TYR A 153 -19.57 -10.07 15.66
C TYR A 153 -20.38 -10.58 14.46
N VAL A 154 -21.26 -11.57 14.66
CA VAL A 154 -22.11 -12.09 13.59
C VAL A 154 -23.08 -11.02 13.07
N LYS A 155 -23.65 -10.21 13.96
CA LYS A 155 -24.55 -9.11 13.61
C LYS A 155 -23.85 -8.03 12.78
N GLY A 156 -22.64 -7.63 13.17
CA GLY A 156 -21.83 -6.64 12.44
C GLY A 156 -21.52 -7.09 11.01
N ASN A 157 -21.08 -8.34 10.83
CA ASN A 157 -20.83 -8.89 9.49
C ASN A 157 -22.10 -8.94 8.64
N LYS A 158 -23.20 -9.47 9.18
CA LYS A 158 -24.48 -9.52 8.45
C LYS A 158 -24.96 -8.13 8.04
N PHE A 159 -24.73 -7.12 8.88
CA PHE A 159 -25.10 -5.75 8.55
C PHE A 159 -24.24 -5.20 7.41
N SER A 160 -22.92 -5.37 7.47
CA SER A 160 -22.00 -5.03 6.37
C SER A 160 -22.40 -5.72 5.06
N ASP A 161 -22.63 -7.03 5.09
CA ASP A 161 -23.10 -7.81 3.93
C ASP A 161 -24.42 -7.28 3.38
N SER A 162 -25.37 -6.91 4.25
CA SER A 162 -26.66 -6.37 3.82
C SER A 162 -26.53 -5.02 3.10
N LEU A 163 -25.61 -4.17 3.55
CA LEU A 163 -25.33 -2.88 2.92
C LEU A 163 -24.64 -3.07 1.56
N TYR A 164 -23.72 -4.03 1.47
CA TYR A 164 -23.14 -4.42 0.19
C TYR A 164 -24.21 -4.90 -0.79
N LEU A 165 -25.08 -5.82 -0.38
CA LEU A 165 -26.19 -6.29 -1.23
C LEU A 165 -27.12 -5.15 -1.64
N ALA A 166 -27.46 -4.26 -0.71
CA ALA A 166 -28.32 -3.10 -0.98
C ALA A 166 -27.68 -2.11 -1.98
N SER A 167 -26.35 -2.04 -2.07
CA SER A 167 -25.67 -1.19 -3.05
C SER A 167 -25.92 -1.61 -4.50
N GLY A 168 -26.24 -2.90 -4.74
CA GLY A 168 -26.32 -3.49 -6.08
C GLY A 168 -24.99 -3.50 -6.85
N LYS A 169 -23.88 -3.20 -6.17
CA LYS A 169 -22.58 -2.88 -6.80
C LYS A 169 -21.41 -3.64 -6.18
N VAL A 170 -21.65 -4.71 -5.40
CA VAL A 170 -20.64 -5.39 -4.56
C VAL A 170 -19.30 -5.61 -5.26
N ASN A 171 -19.34 -6.12 -6.49
CA ASN A 171 -18.14 -6.42 -7.28
C ASN A 171 -17.81 -5.37 -8.34
N ASN A 172 -18.57 -4.26 -8.41
CA ASN A 172 -18.32 -3.21 -9.38
C ASN A 172 -16.96 -2.54 -9.06
N PRO A 173 -16.00 -2.53 -10.00
CA PRO A 173 -14.66 -2.00 -9.75
C PRO A 173 -14.68 -0.51 -9.40
N TYR A 174 -15.64 0.26 -9.91
CA TYR A 174 -15.82 1.66 -9.50
C TYR A 174 -16.26 1.80 -8.05
N PHE A 175 -17.12 0.89 -7.58
CA PHE A 175 -17.63 0.93 -6.20
C PHE A 175 -16.60 0.44 -5.19
N ILE A 176 -15.92 -0.67 -5.48
CA ILE A 176 -14.87 -1.24 -4.62
C ILE A 176 -13.83 -0.19 -4.24
N HIS A 177 -13.47 0.69 -5.16
CA HIS A 177 -12.44 1.71 -4.94
C HIS A 177 -12.94 3.00 -4.27
N THR A 178 -14.17 3.04 -3.76
CA THR A 178 -14.71 4.20 -3.04
C THR A 178 -14.44 4.17 -1.53
N ASN A 179 -14.59 5.33 -0.88
CA ASN A 179 -14.66 5.43 0.59
C ASN A 179 -15.93 4.79 1.16
N GLU A 180 -17.02 4.73 0.36
CA GLU A 180 -18.28 4.12 0.80
C GLU A 180 -18.11 2.61 0.98
N TYR A 181 -17.47 1.93 0.02
CA TYR A 181 -17.10 0.53 0.17
C TYR A 181 -16.25 0.30 1.43
N ASP A 182 -15.19 1.10 1.62
CA ASP A 182 -14.32 0.98 2.80
C ASP A 182 -15.10 1.20 4.12
N SER A 183 -16.06 2.12 4.12
CA SER A 183 -16.89 2.40 5.30
C SER A 183 -17.85 1.26 5.62
N ILE A 184 -18.45 0.62 4.60
CA ILE A 184 -19.28 -0.57 4.79
C ILE A 184 -18.43 -1.73 5.32
N GLN A 185 -17.23 -1.92 4.77
CA GLN A 185 -16.31 -2.94 5.24
C GLN A 185 -15.93 -2.74 6.72
N ASP A 186 -15.62 -1.49 7.10
CA ASP A 186 -15.19 -1.14 8.44
C ASP A 186 -16.23 -1.51 9.51
N ILE A 187 -17.53 -1.55 9.18
CA ILE A 187 -18.58 -1.99 10.13
C ILE A 187 -18.29 -3.38 10.68
N GLY A 188 -18.10 -4.38 9.81
CA GLY A 188 -17.85 -5.75 10.24
C GLY A 188 -16.44 -5.91 10.83
N LEU A 189 -15.46 -5.27 10.22
CA LEU A 189 -14.06 -5.43 10.60
C LEU A 189 -13.72 -4.73 11.92
N GLN A 190 -14.30 -3.57 12.22
CA GLN A 190 -14.07 -2.89 13.49
C GLN A 190 -14.74 -3.63 14.65
N THR A 191 -15.94 -4.20 14.47
CA THR A 191 -16.53 -5.08 15.49
C THR A 191 -15.63 -6.27 15.80
N TYR A 192 -15.12 -6.96 14.77
CA TYR A 192 -14.15 -8.04 14.94
C TYR A 192 -12.87 -7.56 15.63
N ASN A 193 -12.37 -6.39 15.25
CA ASN A 193 -11.14 -5.81 15.78
C ASN A 193 -11.27 -5.50 17.27
N THR A 194 -12.32 -4.77 17.66
CA THR A 194 -12.60 -4.38 19.04
C THR A 194 -12.81 -5.60 19.94
N LEU A 195 -13.54 -6.62 19.47
CA LEU A 195 -13.88 -7.76 20.31
C LEU A 195 -12.72 -8.77 20.45
N PHE A 196 -11.90 -8.95 19.40
CA PHE A 196 -11.02 -10.12 19.33
C PHE A 196 -9.55 -9.82 19.00
N ASN A 197 -9.17 -8.62 18.53
CA ASN A 197 -7.82 -8.39 17.99
C ASN A 197 -6.69 -8.77 18.96
N ASP A 198 -6.78 -8.32 20.20
CA ASP A 198 -5.76 -8.54 21.23
C ASP A 198 -5.63 -10.02 21.57
N GLU A 199 -6.78 -10.69 21.77
CA GLU A 199 -6.83 -12.13 22.04
C GLU A 199 -6.25 -12.93 20.87
N LEU A 200 -6.52 -12.52 19.62
CA LEU A 200 -6.04 -13.19 18.42
C LEU A 200 -4.54 -12.97 18.14
N GLY A 201 -3.90 -12.02 18.82
CA GLY A 201 -2.49 -11.69 18.63
C GLY A 201 -2.21 -11.33 17.17
N LEU A 202 -1.12 -11.85 16.60
CA LEU A 202 -0.72 -11.53 15.22
C LEU A 202 -1.80 -11.82 14.15
N GLY A 203 -2.80 -12.66 14.45
CA GLY A 203 -3.92 -12.96 13.55
C GLY A 203 -5.13 -12.04 13.70
N GLY A 204 -5.11 -11.09 14.63
CA GLY A 204 -6.12 -10.04 14.77
C GLY A 204 -6.11 -9.07 13.57
N TRP A 205 -7.21 -8.34 13.37
CA TRP A 205 -7.41 -7.51 12.17
C TRP A 205 -6.42 -6.34 12.10
N GLU A 206 -6.27 -5.57 13.17
CA GLU A 206 -5.28 -4.49 13.22
C GLU A 206 -3.86 -5.06 13.08
N ASN A 207 -3.57 -6.12 13.83
CA ASN A 207 -2.22 -6.70 13.91
C ASN A 207 -1.75 -7.25 12.56
N ILE A 208 -2.64 -7.88 11.79
CA ILE A 208 -2.28 -8.40 10.46
C ILE A 208 -2.09 -7.27 9.45
N ASN A 209 -2.90 -6.21 9.50
CA ASN A 209 -2.72 -5.04 8.64
C ASN A 209 -1.42 -4.29 8.94
N ILE A 210 -1.05 -4.14 10.21
CA ILE A 210 0.28 -3.62 10.60
C ILE A 210 1.39 -4.49 9.98
N ALA A 211 1.27 -5.82 10.05
CA ALA A 211 2.28 -6.72 9.48
C ALA A 211 2.36 -6.64 7.95
N HIS A 212 1.23 -6.52 7.26
CA HIS A 212 1.18 -6.26 5.81
C HIS A 212 1.86 -4.94 5.48
N TYR A 213 1.44 -3.87 6.15
CA TYR A 213 1.89 -2.53 5.88
C TYR A 213 3.37 -2.33 6.23
N TRP A 214 3.89 -2.99 7.26
CA TRP A 214 5.33 -3.00 7.53
C TRP A 214 6.13 -3.41 6.29
N ASN A 215 5.71 -4.47 5.58
CA ASN A 215 6.42 -4.91 4.38
C ASN A 215 6.20 -3.96 3.19
N ILE A 216 5.01 -3.35 3.07
CA ILE A 216 4.73 -2.30 2.10
C ILE A 216 5.65 -1.10 2.34
N GLU A 217 5.71 -0.61 3.58
CA GLU A 217 6.57 0.49 4.01
C GLU A 217 8.04 0.19 3.72
N LYS A 218 8.55 -1.00 4.07
CA LYS A 218 9.91 -1.43 3.71
C LYS A 218 10.18 -1.33 2.21
N ALA A 219 9.23 -1.72 1.37
CA ALA A 219 9.36 -1.63 -0.08
C ALA A 219 9.33 -0.17 -0.55
N LEU A 220 8.42 0.65 -0.02
CA LEU A 220 8.34 2.08 -0.33
C LEU A 220 9.62 2.83 0.09
N GLU A 221 10.18 2.55 1.27
CA GLU A 221 11.46 3.14 1.72
C GLU A 221 12.63 2.71 0.83
N LYS A 222 12.70 1.42 0.44
CA LYS A 222 13.73 0.93 -0.49
C LYS A 222 13.69 1.64 -1.84
N HIS A 223 12.50 2.00 -2.29
CA HIS A 223 12.26 2.64 -3.59
C HIS A 223 12.00 4.14 -3.50
N ARG A 224 12.29 4.76 -2.36
CA ARG A 224 11.91 6.14 -2.05
C ARG A 224 12.49 7.15 -3.04
N TYR A 225 11.64 8.06 -3.51
CA TYR A 225 11.95 9.13 -4.45
C TYR A 225 12.59 8.71 -5.79
N GLN A 226 12.10 7.62 -6.39
CA GLN A 226 12.63 7.11 -7.66
C GLN A 226 11.78 7.53 -8.88
N GLY A 227 10.69 8.28 -8.67
CA GLY A 227 9.73 8.62 -9.74
C GLY A 227 9.08 7.38 -10.35
N LYS A 228 8.84 6.36 -9.53
CA LYS A 228 8.32 5.05 -9.95
C LYS A 228 6.83 4.94 -9.70
N ARG A 229 6.13 4.15 -10.52
CA ARG A 229 4.73 3.79 -10.29
C ARG A 229 4.64 2.46 -9.56
N ILE A 230 4.03 2.49 -8.38
CA ILE A 230 3.92 1.37 -7.47
C ILE A 230 2.45 1.00 -7.30
N LEU A 231 2.09 -0.23 -7.68
CA LEU A 231 0.75 -0.76 -7.51
C LEU A 231 0.72 -1.72 -6.30
N ILE A 232 -0.10 -1.42 -5.30
CA ILE A 232 -0.38 -2.31 -4.17
C ILE A 232 -1.64 -3.10 -4.49
N THR A 233 -1.56 -4.44 -4.46
CA THR A 233 -2.65 -5.35 -4.84
C THR A 233 -3.00 -6.27 -3.69
N TYR A 234 -4.21 -6.13 -3.15
CA TYR A 234 -4.68 -6.86 -1.98
C TYR A 234 -6.19 -7.06 -2.05
N GLY A 235 -6.71 -8.02 -1.27
CA GLY A 235 -8.15 -8.13 -1.06
C GLY A 235 -8.75 -6.79 -0.65
N ALA A 236 -9.87 -6.42 -1.27
CA ALA A 236 -10.48 -5.11 -1.11
C ALA A 236 -10.75 -4.71 0.35
N GLY A 237 -10.94 -5.68 1.24
CA GLY A 237 -11.12 -5.44 2.67
C GLY A 237 -9.94 -4.74 3.36
N HIS A 238 -8.72 -4.81 2.80
CA HIS A 238 -7.53 -4.16 3.35
C HIS A 238 -7.32 -2.72 2.84
N LYS A 239 -7.96 -2.35 1.72
CA LYS A 239 -7.69 -1.10 0.98
C LYS A 239 -7.84 0.13 1.88
N GLY A 240 -8.99 0.27 2.55
CA GLY A 240 -9.26 1.43 3.40
C GLY A 240 -8.21 1.61 4.51
N TRP A 241 -7.70 0.50 5.08
CA TRP A 241 -6.64 0.54 6.08
C TRP A 241 -5.32 1.04 5.48
N PHE A 242 -4.89 0.50 4.33
CA PHE A 242 -3.65 0.95 3.68
C PHE A 242 -3.72 2.41 3.24
N LEU A 243 -4.85 2.86 2.69
CA LEU A 243 -5.03 4.26 2.29
C LEU A 243 -4.89 5.22 3.47
N LYS A 244 -5.36 4.83 4.67
CA LYS A 244 -5.19 5.63 5.90
C LYS A 244 -3.70 5.81 6.26
N GLU A 245 -2.89 4.76 6.15
CA GLU A 245 -1.45 4.84 6.43
C GLU A 245 -0.65 5.54 5.32
N LEU A 246 -0.94 5.24 4.05
CA LEU A 246 -0.27 5.85 2.91
C LEU A 246 -0.45 7.36 2.86
N ARG A 247 -1.63 7.88 3.25
CA ARG A 247 -1.90 9.33 3.35
C ARG A 247 -1.05 10.05 4.38
N LYS A 248 -0.42 9.34 5.32
CA LYS A 248 0.51 9.93 6.30
C LYS A 248 1.90 10.19 5.71
N ARG A 249 2.20 9.62 4.53
CA ARG A 249 3.50 9.73 3.87
C ARG A 249 3.61 11.02 3.06
N ASP A 250 4.76 11.68 3.13
CA ASP A 250 5.03 12.91 2.39
C ASP A 250 5.87 12.67 1.11
N ASP A 251 6.31 11.44 0.88
CA ASP A 251 7.28 11.06 -0.15
C ASP A 251 6.68 10.37 -1.38
N ILE A 252 5.35 10.19 -1.39
CA ILE A 252 4.59 9.60 -2.48
C ILE A 252 3.52 10.57 -2.99
N GLU A 253 3.05 10.30 -4.20
CA GLU A 253 1.82 10.81 -4.77
C GLU A 253 0.82 9.64 -4.80
N LEU A 254 -0.21 9.71 -3.96
CA LEU A 254 -1.25 8.69 -3.90
C LEU A 254 -2.28 8.98 -5.00
N LEU A 255 -2.37 8.11 -6.00
CA LEU A 255 -3.27 8.27 -7.14
C LEU A 255 -4.63 7.58 -6.90
N GLU A 256 -5.67 8.17 -7.46
CA GLU A 256 -7.03 7.60 -7.47
C GLU A 256 -7.15 6.52 -8.56
N MET A 257 -7.95 5.48 -8.30
CA MET A 257 -8.14 4.37 -9.25
C MET A 257 -9.04 4.75 -10.44
N LYS A 258 -10.01 5.66 -10.24
CA LYS A 258 -11.05 5.98 -11.22
C LYS A 258 -10.51 6.32 -12.63
N PRO A 259 -9.48 7.18 -12.79
CA PRO A 259 -8.97 7.51 -14.12
C PRO A 259 -8.47 6.29 -14.92
N PHE A 260 -7.94 5.27 -14.24
CA PHE A 260 -7.48 4.04 -14.88
C PHE A 260 -8.63 3.10 -15.24
N LEU A 261 -9.72 3.12 -14.46
CA LEU A 261 -10.94 2.40 -14.80
C LEU A 261 -11.60 3.00 -16.05
N ASP A 262 -11.70 4.33 -16.10
CA ASP A 262 -12.28 5.05 -17.24
C ASP A 262 -11.52 4.80 -18.55
N ALA A 263 -10.22 4.50 -18.48
CA ALA A 263 -9.36 4.29 -19.65
C ALA A 263 -9.48 2.90 -20.28
N ILE A 264 -10.10 1.93 -19.60
CA ILE A 264 -10.25 0.55 -20.09
C ILE A 264 -11.71 0.16 -20.42
N GLU A 265 -12.64 1.10 -20.29
CA GLU A 265 -14.03 0.94 -20.75
C GLU A 265 -14.17 1.02 -22.28
#